data_AF-X0UJ99-F1
#
_entry.id   AF-X0UJ99-F1
#
_cell.length_a   1.000
_cell.length_b   1.000
_cell.length_c   1.000
_cell.angle_alpha   90.00
_cell.angle_beta   90.00
_cell.angle_gamma   90.00
#
_symmetry.space_group_name_H-M   'P 1'
#
loop_
_entity.id
_entity.type
_entity.pdbx_description
1 polymer ?
#
loop_
_entity_poly.entity_id
_entity_poly.type
_entity_poly.pdbx_seq_one_letter_code
_entity_poly.pdbx_strand_id
1 'polypeptide(L)' 'IFVTTKSKGTGLGLAYCRRTVMAHGGSITLKTKIGQGTAFTMRLPKLEDDEPPTAEPQLSATIKQ' A
#
# COMPACT_ATOMS: atom_id res chain seq x y z
N ILE A 1 16.10 -2.47 -15.60
CA ILE A 1 16.48 -3.74 -14.96
C ILE A 1 15.32 -4.25 -14.11
N PHE A 2 15.07 -5.56 -14.07
CA PHE A 2 14.05 -6.20 -13.21
C PHE A 2 14.75 -7.14 -12.23
N VAL A 3 14.28 -7.22 -10.98
CA VAL A 3 15.00 -7.91 -9.89
C VAL A 3 14.09 -8.93 -9.21
N THR A 4 14.61 -10.14 -8.98
CA THR A 4 13.94 -11.18 -8.20
C THR A 4 14.96 -11.96 -7.38
N THR A 5 14.53 -12.49 -6.24
CA THR A 5 15.31 -13.40 -5.40
C THR A 5 14.88 -14.87 -5.59
N LYS A 6 13.92 -15.15 -6.49
CA LYS A 6 13.40 -16.51 -6.74
C LYS A 6 14.03 -17.10 -8.01
N SER A 7 14.40 -18.38 -7.97
CA SER A 7 15.01 -19.11 -9.09
C SER A 7 14.16 -19.18 -10.36
N LYS A 8 12.82 -19.06 -10.23
CA LYS A 8 11.87 -18.96 -11.36
C LYS A 8 11.02 -17.67 -11.29
N GLY A 9 11.57 -16.59 -10.74
CA GLY A 9 10.93 -15.28 -10.73
C GLY A 9 11.37 -14.42 -11.92
N THR A 10 10.46 -13.67 -12.53
CA THR A 10 10.82 -12.70 -13.59
C THR A 10 11.16 -11.31 -13.04
N GLY A 11 10.84 -11.04 -11.76
CA GLY A 11 11.07 -9.74 -11.13
C GLY A 11 10.14 -8.62 -11.62
N LEU A 12 9.10 -8.97 -12.38
CA LEU A 12 8.21 -7.99 -13.02
C LEU A 12 7.10 -7.47 -12.12
N GLY A 13 6.72 -8.21 -11.07
CA GLY A 13 5.54 -7.89 -10.25
C GLY A 13 5.57 -6.48 -9.67
N LEU A 14 6.63 -6.14 -8.92
CA LEU A 14 6.74 -4.81 -8.31
C LEU A 14 6.90 -3.69 -9.35
N ALA A 15 7.54 -3.98 -10.50
CA ALA A 15 7.64 -3.03 -11.59
C ALA A 15 6.27 -2.71 -12.20
N TYR A 16 5.40 -3.72 -12.32
CA TYR A 16 4.03 -3.55 -12.78
C TYR A 16 3.21 -2.76 -11.76
N CYS A 17 3.25 -3.12 -10.48
CA CYS A 17 2.57 -2.37 -9.42
C CYS A 17 2.98 -0.90 -9.41
N ARG A 18 4.28 -0.60 -9.51
CA ARG A 18 4.79 0.78 -9.57
C ARG A 18 4.22 1.52 -10.79
N ARG A 19 4.21 0.89 -11.96
CA ARG A 19 3.68 1.49 -13.18
C ARG A 19 2.19 1.76 -13.07
N THR A 20 1.41 0.81 -12.55
CA THR A 20 -0.03 0.97 -12.34
C THR A 20 -0.31 2.11 -11.37
N VAL A 21 0.33 2.12 -10.19
CA VAL A 21 0.11 3.16 -9.18
C VAL A 21 0.47 4.55 -9.71
N MET A 22 1.60 4.68 -10.42
CA MET A 22 1.99 5.94 -11.05
C MET A 22 1.03 6.40 -12.14
N ALA A 23 0.51 5.48 -12.96
CA ALA A 23 -0.49 5.80 -13.98
C ALA A 23 -1.80 6.34 -13.38
N HIS A 24 -2.12 5.95 -12.14
CA HIS A 24 -3.27 6.46 -11.37
C HIS A 24 -2.94 7.72 -10.54
N GLY A 25 -1.80 8.38 -10.78
CA GLY A 25 -1.39 9.57 -10.04
C GLY A 25 -0.97 9.29 -8.59
N GLY A 26 -0.74 8.02 -8.25
CA GLY A 26 -0.32 7.59 -6.93
C GLY A 26 1.19 7.50 -6.73
N SER A 27 1.58 6.98 -5.57
CA SER A 27 2.98 6.73 -5.21
C SER A 27 3.16 5.42 -4.45
N ILE A 28 4.36 4.84 -4.50
CA ILE A 28 4.74 3.65 -3.74
C ILE A 28 5.99 3.93 -2.90
N THR A 29 5.97 3.55 -1.62
CA THR A 29 7.07 3.76 -0.66
C THR A 29 7.50 2.43 -0.05
N LEU A 30 8.78 2.29 0.27
CA LEU A 30 9.35 1.10 0.89
C LEU A 30 9.85 1.42 2.29
N LYS A 31 9.44 0.63 3.28
CA LYS A 31 10.02 0.61 4.62
C LYS A 31 10.55 -0.80 4.88
N THR A 32 11.84 -0.92 5.14
CA THR A 32 12.48 -2.20 5.44
C THR A 32 13.49 -2.02 6.56
N LYS A 33 13.61 -3.04 7.41
CA LYS A 33 14.64 -3.12 8.45
C LYS A 33 15.08 -4.56 8.58
N ILE A 34 16.39 -4.77 8.64
CA ILE A 34 17.00 -6.10 8.78
C ILE A 34 16.38 -6.80 10.01
N GLY A 35 15.92 -8.04 9.82
CA GLY A 35 15.28 -8.83 10.86
C GLY A 35 13.82 -8.47 11.18
N GLN A 36 13.23 -7.47 10.50
CA GLN A 36 11.83 -7.04 10.72
C GLN A 36 10.95 -7.17 9.47
N GLY A 37 11.51 -7.70 8.39
CA GLY A 37 10.83 -7.81 7.11
C GLY A 37 10.73 -6.49 6.35
N THR A 38 9.78 -6.44 5.43
CA THR A 38 9.67 -5.39 4.42
C THR A 38 8.21 -5.03 4.19
N ALA A 39 7.90 -3.73 4.25
CA ALA A 39 6.59 -3.17 4.00
C ALA A 39 6.62 -2.23 2.80
N PHE A 40 5.69 -2.43 1.86
CA PHE A 40 5.42 -1.51 0.75
C PHE A 40 4.11 -0.78 1.02
N THR A 41 4.12 0.54 0.89
CA THR A 41 2.92 1.38 1.07
C THR A 41 2.58 2.03 -0.26
N MET A 42 1.35 1.83 -0.74
CA MET A 42 0.81 2.49 -1.93
C MET A 42 -0.15 3.59 -1.50
N ARG A 43 -0.05 4.76 -2.13
CA ARG A 43 -1.00 5.86 -1.97
C ARG A 43 -1.61 6.17 -3.33
N LEU A 44 -2.92 6.26 -3.38
CA LEU A 44 -3.66 6.68 -4.57
C LEU A 44 -4.42 7.97 -4.23
N PRO A 45 -4.62 8.87 -5.20
CA PRO A 45 -5.52 10.01 -5.02
C PRO A 45 -6.90 9.49 -4.61
N LYS A 46 -7.49 10.11 -3.59
CA LYS A 46 -8.89 9.86 -3.25
C LYS A 46 -9.74 10.45 -4.37
N LEU A 47 -10.73 9.71 -4.85
CA LEU A 47 -11.79 10.33 -5.64
C LEU A 47 -12.57 11.23 -4.68
N GLU A 48 -12.63 12.52 -5.00
CA GLU A 48 -13.52 13.44 -4.32
C GLU A 48 -14.95 13.09 -4.75
N ASP A 49 -15.53 12.08 -4.11
CA ASP A 49 -16.97 12.06 -3.97
C ASP A 49 -17.31 13.19 -3.00
N ASP A 50 -18.09 14.16 -3.49
CA ASP A 50 -18.63 15.31 -2.77
C ASP A 50 -19.68 14.85 -1.73
N GLU A 51 -19.29 13.94 -0.83
CA GLU A 51 -20.05 13.60 0.35
C GLU A 51 -19.09 13.13 1.47
N PRO A 52 -19.07 13.80 2.62
CA PRO A 52 -18.20 13.41 3.72
C PRO A 52 -18.58 12.01 4.20
N PRO A 53 -17.60 11.12 4.46
CA PRO A 53 -17.89 9.90 5.20
C PRO A 53 -18.33 10.30 6.61
N THR A 54 -19.63 10.25 6.86
CA THR A 54 -20.17 10.03 8.20
C THR A 54 -19.71 8.64 8.64
N ALA A 55 -18.47 8.57 9.08
CA ALA A 55 -17.90 7.42 9.76
C ALA A 55 -17.18 8.00 10.96
N GLU A 56 -17.98 8.28 12.00
CA GLU A 56 -17.48 8.35 13.36
C GLU A 56 -16.55 7.15 13.60
N PRO A 57 -15.36 7.33 14.19
CA PRO A 57 -14.53 6.20 14.58
C PRO A 57 -15.24 5.48 15.73
N GLN A 58 -16.11 4.53 15.42
CA GLN A 58 -16.61 3.54 16.37
C GLN A 58 -15.47 2.54 16.68
N LEU A 59 -14.39 3.05 17.26
CA LEU A 59 -13.62 2.27 18.22
C LEU A 59 -14.28 2.53 19.57
N SER A 60 -15.46 1.94 19.77
CA SER A 60 -16.00 1.69 21.10
C SER A 60 -15.09 0.69 21.79
N ALA A 61 -13.96 1.19 22.27
CA ALA A 61 -13.27 0.61 23.39
C ALA A 61 -14.21 0.72 24.60
N THR A 62 -15.00 -0.33 24.86
CA THR A 62 -15.53 -0.60 26.19
C THR A 62 -15.15 -2.01 26.60
N ILE A 63 -14.07 -2.06 27.37
CA ILE A 63 -13.68 -3.11 28.30
C ILE A 63 -14.47 -2.85 29.60
N LYS A 64 -15.12 -3.90 30.14
CA LYS A 64 -15.82 -4.01 31.46
C LYS A 64 -17.16 -3.24 31.52
N GLN A 65 -18.28 -3.79 31.98
CA GLN A 65 -18.56 -4.79 33.03
C GLN A 65 -19.66 -5.78 32.61
#